data_AF-A0A259IP21-F1
#
_entry.id   AF-A0A259IP21-F1
#
_cell.length_a   1.000
_cell.length_b   1.000
_cell.length_c   1.000
_cell.angle_alpha   90.00
_cell.angle_beta   90.00
_cell.angle_gamma   90.00
#
_symmetry.space_group_name_H-M   'P 1'
#
loop_
_entity.id
_entity.type
_entity.pdbx_description
1 polymer ?
#
loop_
_entity_poly.entity_id
_entity_poly.type
_entity_poly.pdbx_seq_one_letter_code
_entity_poly.pdbx_strand_id
1 'polypeptide(L)' 'PLPEPPRLKLEALSSDDLDPIFLAAVESVEEAVLNAMLAADPVTGKRGRHVAALDGARLAELVG' A
#
# COMPACT_ATOMS: atom_id res chain seq x y z
N PRO A 1 -2.48 3.28 36.47
CA PRO A 1 -1.58 4.12 35.65
C PRO A 1 -0.12 3.85 36.03
N LEU A 2 0.72 3.46 35.08
CA LEU A 2 2.17 3.32 35.31
C LEU A 2 2.74 4.73 35.57
N PRO A 3 3.70 4.91 36.51
CA PRO A 3 4.29 6.22 36.79
C PRO A 3 5.11 6.70 35.58
N GLU A 4 4.90 7.95 35.18
CA GLU A 4 5.63 8.54 34.06
C GLU A 4 7.11 8.76 34.41
N PRO A 5 8.03 8.49 33.46
CA PRO A 5 9.46 8.67 33.70
C PRO A 5 9.83 10.15 33.86
N PRO A 6 10.88 10.47 34.64
CA PRO A 6 11.24 11.85 35.01
C PRO A 6 11.83 12.70 33.87
N ARG A 7 12.14 12.10 32.71
CA ARG A 7 12.66 12.78 31.52
C ARG A 7 12.57 11.86 30.29
N LEU A 8 12.27 12.45 29.12
CA LEU A 8 12.19 11.77 27.83
C LEU A 8 13.14 12.46 26.83
N LYS A 9 13.82 11.69 25.98
CA LYS A 9 14.56 12.19 24.82
C LYS A 9 13.85 11.71 23.55
N LEU A 10 13.61 12.61 22.60
CA LEU A 10 13.06 12.32 21.28
C LEU A 10 14.15 12.53 20.23
N GLU A 11 14.27 11.58 19.32
CA GLU A 11 15.03 11.71 18.08
C GLU A 11 14.04 11.66 16.93
N ALA A 12 14.10 12.64 16.05
CA ALA A 12 13.19 12.80 14.93
C ALA A 12 13.93 13.41 13.75
N LEU A 13 13.45 13.08 12.55
CA LEU A 13 13.88 13.77 11.34
C LEU A 13 13.37 15.21 11.34
N SER A 14 14.12 16.10 10.67
CA SER A 14 13.63 17.45 10.44
C SER A 14 12.45 17.40 9.46
N SER A 15 11.56 18.38 9.53
CA SER A 15 10.42 18.44 8.61
C SER A 15 10.85 18.50 7.15
N ASP A 16 11.98 19.16 6.86
CA ASP A 16 12.54 19.29 5.51
C ASP A 16 13.02 17.93 4.95
N ASP A 17 13.37 16.97 5.81
CA ASP A 17 13.78 15.61 5.41
C ASP A 17 12.58 14.65 5.23
N LEU A 18 11.35 15.08 5.52
CA LEU A 18 10.17 14.22 5.45
C LEU A 18 9.55 14.14 4.06
N ASP A 19 9.73 15.15 3.22
CA ASP A 19 9.21 15.16 1.84
C ASP A 19 9.51 13.88 1.04
N PRO A 20 10.76 13.35 1.00
CA PRO A 20 11.02 12.08 0.31
C PRO A 20 10.31 10.89 0.95
N ILE A 21 10.07 10.91 2.27
CA ILE A 21 9.32 9.84 2.97
C ILE A 21 7.83 9.90 2.63
N PHE A 22 7.26 11.11 2.51
CA PHE A 22 5.88 11.27 2.08
C PHE A 22 5.67 10.80 0.65
N LEU A 23 6.58 11.14 -0.27
CA LEU A 23 6.51 10.64 -1.64
C LEU A 23 6.65 9.12 -1.67
N ALA A 24 7.63 8.55 -0.95
CA ALA A 24 7.81 7.11 -0.87
C ALA A 24 6.55 6.40 -0.32
N ALA A 25 5.84 7.00 0.64
CA ALA A 25 4.58 6.45 1.14
C ALA A 25 3.49 6.45 0.06
N VAL A 26 3.38 7.52 -0.74
CA VAL A 26 2.44 7.58 -1.87
C VAL A 26 2.75 6.49 -2.90
N GLU A 27 3.99 6.44 -3.39
CA GLU A 27 4.42 5.49 -4.42
C GLU A 27 4.26 4.04 -3.93
N SER A 28 4.67 3.77 -2.69
CA SER A 28 4.57 2.42 -2.11
C SER A 28 3.12 1.96 -1.98
N VAL A 29 2.20 2.86 -1.63
CA VAL A 29 0.79 2.52 -1.49
C VAL A 29 0.12 2.33 -2.85
N GLU A 30 0.44 3.19 -3.83
CA GLU A 30 -0.04 3.03 -5.21
C GLU A 30 0.35 1.66 -5.77
N GLU A 31 1.64 1.33 -5.66
CA GLU A 31 2.18 0.07 -6.17
C GLU A 31 1.66 -1.15 -5.39
N ALA A 32 1.43 -1.02 -4.07
CA ALA A 32 0.84 -2.10 -3.27
C ALA A 32 -0.59 -2.44 -3.72
N VAL A 33 -1.40 -1.43 -4.07
CA VAL A 33 -2.76 -1.66 -4.59
C VAL A 33 -2.70 -2.36 -5.95
N LEU A 34 -1.85 -1.90 -6.86
CA LEU A 34 -1.67 -2.54 -8.16
C LEU A 34 -1.19 -3.99 -8.02
N ASN A 35 -0.20 -4.24 -7.17
CA ASN A 35 0.28 -5.59 -6.88
C ASN A 35 -0.81 -6.50 -6.31
N ALA A 36 -1.66 -5.99 -5.42
CA ALA A 36 -2.77 -6.76 -4.89
C ALA A 36 -3.79 -7.16 -5.98
N MET A 37 -4.07 -6.27 -6.94
CA MET A 37 -4.98 -6.57 -8.05
C MET A 37 -4.38 -7.56 -9.05
N LEU A 38 -3.09 -7.43 -9.35
CA LEU A 38 -2.36 -8.29 -10.29
C LEU A 38 -2.08 -9.68 -9.73
N ALA A 39 -1.87 -9.81 -8.42
CA ALA A 39 -1.63 -11.09 -7.76
C ALA A 39 -2.92 -11.84 -7.38
N ALA A 40 -4.10 -11.24 -7.55
CA ALA A 40 -5.36 -11.86 -7.17
C ALA A 40 -5.74 -13.01 -8.11
N ASP A 41 -6.28 -14.09 -7.54
CA ASP A 41 -6.94 -15.15 -8.30
C ASP A 41 -8.42 -14.83 -8.54
N PRO A 42 -9.04 -15.34 -9.63
CA PRO A 42 -10.48 -15.23 -9.84
C PRO A 42 -11.24 -16.03 -8.77
N VAL A 43 -12.27 -15.44 -8.17
CA VAL A 43 -13.02 -16.05 -7.06
C VAL A 43 -14.50 -16.18 -7.39
N THR A 44 -15.06 -17.38 -7.16
CA THR A 44 -16.51 -17.58 -7.08
C THR A 44 -16.94 -17.67 -5.62
N GLY A 45 -17.65 -16.65 -5.16
CA GLY A 45 -18.11 -16.52 -3.78
C GLY A 45 -19.56 -16.95 -3.54
N LYS A 46 -20.11 -16.51 -2.41
CA LYS A 46 -21.46 -16.82 -1.94
C LYS A 46 -22.52 -16.54 -3.02
N ARG A 47 -23.50 -17.44 -3.16
CA ARG A 47 -24.58 -17.38 -4.17
C ARG A 47 -24.06 -17.39 -5.62
N GLY A 48 -22.91 -18.02 -5.86
CA GLY A 48 -22.34 -18.16 -7.21
C GLY A 48 -21.84 -16.84 -7.81
N ARG A 49 -21.62 -15.79 -7.00
CA ARG A 49 -21.07 -14.53 -7.49
C ARG A 49 -19.61 -14.74 -7.90
N HIS A 50 -19.33 -14.62 -9.19
CA HIS A 50 -17.97 -14.67 -9.71
C HIS A 50 -17.36 -13.27 -9.83
N VAL A 51 -16.10 -13.14 -9.45
CA VAL A 51 -15.26 -11.96 -9.63
C VAL A 51 -13.98 -12.42 -10.33
N ALA A 52 -13.73 -11.89 -11.52
CA ALA A 52 -12.53 -12.18 -12.27
C ALA A 52 -11.32 -11.44 -11.66
N ALA A 53 -10.14 -12.03 -11.83
CA ALA A 53 -8.87 -11.33 -11.59
C ALA A 53 -8.59 -10.31 -12.70
N LEU A 54 -7.70 -9.37 -12.41
CA LEU A 54 -7.19 -8.45 -13.42
C LEU A 54 -6.24 -9.19 -14.37
N ASP A 55 -6.45 -9.04 -15.68
CA ASP A 55 -5.54 -9.60 -16.69
C ASP A 55 -4.34 -8.65 -16.87
N GLY A 56 -3.19 -9.03 -16.30
CA GLY A 56 -1.96 -8.25 -16.37
C GLY A 56 -1.37 -8.14 -17.78
N ALA A 57 -1.52 -9.16 -18.63
CA ALA A 57 -1.03 -9.11 -20.00
C ALA A 57 -1.87 -8.11 -20.82
N ARG A 58 -3.19 -8.18 -20.67
CA ARG A 58 -4.10 -7.23 -21.33
C ARG A 58 -3.90 -5.80 -20.82
N LEU A 59 -3.64 -5.63 -19.53
CA LEU A 59 -3.32 -4.31 -18.99
C LEU A 59 -2.05 -3.75 -19.64
N ALA A 60 -0.97 -4.55 -19.72
CA ALA A 60 0.29 -4.13 -20.34
C ALA A 60 0.12 -3.70 -21.80
N GLU A 61 -0.72 -4.39 -22.57
CA GLU A 61 -1.06 -4.00 -23.95
C GLU A 61 -1.78 -2.65 -24.06
N LEU A 62 -2.53 -2.24 -23.03
CA LEU A 62 -3.32 -1.00 -23.05
C LEU A 62 -2.50 0.22 -22.62
N VAL A 63 -1.42 0.01 -21.87
CA VAL A 63 -0.56 1.08 -21.33
C VAL A 63 0.78 1.22 -22.05
N GLY A 64 1.18 0.21 -22.83
CA GLY A 64 2.33 0.26 -23.74
C GLY A 64 2.01 0.93 -25.06
#